data_AF-A0A936B5A9-F1
#
_entry.id   AF-A0A936B5A9-F1
#
_cell.length_a   1.000
_cell.length_b   1.000
_cell.length_c   1.000
_cell.angle_alpha   90.00
_cell.angle_beta   90.00
_cell.angle_gamma   90.00
#
_symmetry.space_group_name_H-M   'P 1'
#
loop_
_entity.id
_entity.type
_entity.pdbx_description
1 polymer ?
#
loop_
_entity_poly.entity_id
_entity_poly.type
_entity_poly.pdbx_seq_one_letter_code
_entity_poly.pdbx_strand_id
1 'polypeptide(L)'
;MISKKAVSVFHPSGIIKGKIHLYGSKSISNRALILNFLSGNKCTLYNISDGDDTKVLADALSNPERLVHNVKLAGTSGRFLTALFATGKGTQVIDAEEGLKKRPIQPLVNVLRQIGCSIDYIEEEGRFPIRLNEFEAQTTDEVTVPGNISSQFISALLLIAPTLPKGLKIIISDATVSRPYIDMTISMMEYFGIKILSDENSFTIAPQTYQPKELVIEGDWSSASYFFGIVAMAKEAEISISGLFENSWQGDAGIVQMAKSFGVETIFSEDLLTIKKSEDKEHKPYLELDFITFPDLFQTVAVMTGAHSMHGVFTGLDTLPLKETDRISALQEELTKCGIFLNKMPEKFSGKKGKTIYFMEGNFVLPGEETVFNTYSDHRMAMSIAMLGVIGKVYIADEDVVTKSYPTFWKDLETLGFIIGNPDDLTQIPH
;
A
#
# COMPACT_ATOMS: atom_id res chain seq x y z
N MET A 1 -3.41 -21.02 25.38
CA MET A 1 -2.74 -21.84 24.36
C MET A 1 -2.39 -20.93 23.21
N ILE A 2 -1.11 -20.54 23.12
CA ILE A 2 -0.57 -19.77 21.99
C ILE A 2 -0.59 -20.72 20.80
N SER A 3 -1.63 -20.60 19.98
CA SER A 3 -1.85 -21.44 18.81
C SER A 3 -1.95 -20.52 17.59
N LYS A 4 -0.77 -20.17 17.07
CA LYS A 4 -0.41 -19.86 15.68
C LYS A 4 0.98 -19.24 15.73
N LYS A 5 1.87 -19.69 14.83
CA LYS A 5 3.25 -19.21 14.64
C LYS A 5 3.31 -17.68 14.83
N ALA A 6 3.76 -17.23 15.98
CA ALA A 6 4.13 -15.84 16.17
C ALA A 6 5.64 -15.74 15.92
N VAL A 7 6.12 -14.60 15.49
CA VAL A 7 7.54 -14.30 15.38
C VAL A 7 7.90 -13.29 16.46
N SER A 8 9.01 -13.52 17.14
CA SER A 8 9.59 -12.56 18.08
C SER A 8 10.57 -11.65 17.36
N VAL A 9 10.51 -10.35 17.67
CA VAL A 9 11.33 -9.31 17.03
C VAL A 9 11.91 -8.43 18.12
N PHE A 10 13.24 -8.31 18.20
CA PHE A 10 13.87 -7.35 19.10
C PHE A 10 15.28 -6.92 18.63
N HIS A 11 15.69 -5.70 18.96
CA HIS A 11 17.06 -5.23 18.76
C HIS A 11 17.78 -5.11 20.12
N PRO A 12 18.91 -5.80 20.35
CA PRO A 12 19.50 -5.95 21.69
C PRO A 12 20.03 -4.64 22.30
N SER A 13 20.53 -3.71 21.48
CA SER A 13 21.14 -2.46 21.97
C SER A 13 20.29 -1.20 21.78
N GLY A 14 19.33 -1.23 20.86
CA GLY A 14 18.69 -0.04 20.27
C GLY A 14 19.62 0.92 19.50
N ILE A 15 20.85 0.49 19.15
CA ILE A 15 21.81 1.23 18.33
C ILE A 15 21.89 0.58 16.95
N ILE A 16 21.45 1.28 15.91
CA ILE A 16 21.20 0.67 14.59
C ILE A 16 22.06 1.34 13.52
N LYS A 17 22.90 0.57 12.84
CA LYS A 17 23.65 1.04 11.68
C LYS A 17 23.61 0.00 10.58
N GLY A 18 23.32 0.41 9.36
CA GLY A 18 23.31 -0.53 8.25
C GLY A 18 22.87 0.06 6.93
N LYS A 19 22.78 -0.82 5.93
CA LYS A 19 22.34 -0.48 4.58
C LYS A 19 21.23 -1.41 4.16
N ILE A 20 20.17 -0.85 3.62
CA ILE A 20 19.03 -1.56 3.06
C ILE A 20 18.94 -1.27 1.57
N HIS A 21 18.55 -2.29 0.80
CA HIS A 21 18.13 -2.13 -0.57
C HIS A 21 16.64 -2.42 -0.67
N LEU A 22 15.86 -1.46 -1.17
CA LEU A 22 14.44 -1.65 -1.39
C LEU A 22 14.18 -2.09 -2.82
N TYR A 23 13.53 -3.24 -2.96
CA TYR A 23 12.92 -3.67 -4.21
C TYR A 23 11.82 -2.69 -4.63
N GLY A 24 11.51 -2.71 -5.92
CA GLY A 24 10.59 -1.73 -6.50
C GLY A 24 9.22 -1.73 -5.84
N SER A 25 8.61 -0.54 -5.87
CA SER A 25 7.25 -0.30 -5.42
C SER A 25 6.28 -1.26 -6.09
N LYS A 26 5.49 -1.99 -5.30
CA LYS A 26 4.41 -2.87 -5.80
C LYS A 26 3.42 -2.08 -6.67
N SER A 27 3.12 -0.85 -6.25
CA SER A 27 2.15 0.02 -6.94
C SER A 27 2.63 0.47 -8.31
N ILE A 28 3.92 0.83 -8.43
CA ILE A 28 4.54 1.19 -9.72
C ILE A 28 4.76 -0.07 -10.56
N SER A 29 5.27 -1.14 -9.96
CA SER A 29 5.51 -2.42 -10.65
C SER A 29 4.26 -2.94 -11.34
N ASN A 30 3.13 -2.97 -10.64
CA ASN A 30 1.89 -3.49 -11.22
C ASN A 30 1.38 -2.63 -12.39
N ARG A 31 1.55 -1.31 -12.31
CA ARG A 31 1.23 -0.40 -13.43
C ARG A 31 2.20 -0.60 -14.59
N ALA A 32 3.50 -0.67 -14.30
CA ALA A 32 4.55 -0.88 -15.29
C ALA A 32 4.35 -2.20 -16.06
N LEU A 33 3.92 -3.26 -15.38
CA LEU A 33 3.60 -4.55 -16.00
C LEU A 33 2.40 -4.44 -16.96
N ILE A 34 1.32 -3.76 -16.57
CA ILE A 34 0.18 -3.50 -17.46
C ILE A 34 0.62 -2.65 -18.66
N LEU A 35 1.37 -1.57 -18.43
CA LEU A 35 1.85 -0.69 -19.48
C LEU A 35 2.79 -1.42 -20.44
N ASN A 36 3.67 -2.27 -19.94
CA ASN A 36 4.53 -3.12 -20.77
C ASN A 36 3.70 -4.07 -21.64
N PHE A 37 2.70 -4.74 -21.06
CA PHE A 37 1.79 -5.60 -21.80
C PHE A 37 1.07 -4.84 -22.91
N LEU A 38 0.52 -3.66 -22.60
CA LEU A 38 -0.18 -2.79 -23.57
C LEU A 38 0.76 -2.16 -24.62
N SER A 39 2.06 -2.06 -24.33
CA SER A 39 3.12 -1.72 -25.28
C SER A 39 3.62 -2.92 -26.12
N GLY A 40 2.98 -4.08 -26.01
CA GLY A 40 3.36 -5.30 -26.74
C GLY A 40 4.60 -5.99 -26.17
N ASN A 41 4.84 -5.88 -24.85
CA ASN A 41 5.96 -6.47 -24.13
C ASN A 41 7.35 -6.04 -24.66
N LYS A 42 7.47 -4.77 -25.05
CA LYS A 42 8.70 -4.19 -25.63
C LYS A 42 9.47 -3.27 -24.68
N CYS A 43 9.00 -3.11 -23.45
CA CYS A 43 9.66 -2.27 -22.44
C CYS A 43 10.77 -3.06 -21.73
N THR A 44 11.77 -2.35 -21.23
CA THR A 44 12.78 -2.91 -20.32
C THR A 44 12.50 -2.38 -18.92
N LEU A 45 12.08 -3.26 -18.01
CA LEU A 45 11.73 -2.89 -16.65
C LEU A 45 12.81 -3.40 -15.68
N TYR A 46 13.35 -2.50 -14.86
CA TYR A 46 14.31 -2.84 -13.79
C TYR A 46 13.69 -2.66 -12.42
N ASN A 47 14.22 -3.41 -11.45
CA ASN A 47 13.81 -3.38 -10.05
C ASN A 47 12.31 -3.65 -9.86
N ILE A 48 11.72 -4.61 -10.58
CA ILE A 48 10.31 -5.00 -10.36
C ILE A 48 10.16 -5.57 -8.94
N SER A 49 9.07 -5.21 -8.26
CA SER A 49 8.71 -5.74 -6.94
C SER A 49 8.69 -7.26 -6.93
N ASP A 50 9.25 -7.86 -5.88
CA ASP A 50 9.23 -9.30 -5.64
C ASP A 50 8.03 -9.76 -4.78
N GLY A 51 7.11 -8.85 -4.44
CA GLY A 51 5.92 -9.15 -3.66
C GLY A 51 4.92 -10.06 -4.39
N ASP A 52 4.13 -10.82 -3.62
CA ASP A 52 3.19 -11.80 -4.16
C ASP A 52 2.13 -11.19 -5.11
N ASP A 53 1.66 -9.96 -4.84
CA ASP A 53 0.72 -9.25 -5.72
C ASP A 53 1.33 -9.05 -7.12
N THR A 54 2.59 -8.61 -7.19
CA THR A 54 3.29 -8.37 -8.47
C THR A 54 3.59 -9.66 -9.22
N LYS A 55 3.98 -10.72 -8.51
CA LYS A 55 4.19 -12.06 -9.11
C LYS A 55 2.91 -12.62 -9.73
N VAL A 56 1.77 -12.48 -9.05
CA VAL A 56 0.46 -12.92 -9.55
C VAL A 56 0.08 -12.18 -10.84
N LEU A 57 0.28 -10.86 -10.89
CA LEU A 57 0.01 -10.09 -12.09
C LEU A 57 0.93 -10.49 -13.26
N ALA A 58 2.23 -10.63 -13.00
CA ALA A 58 3.20 -11.03 -14.00
C ALA A 58 2.89 -12.41 -14.62
N ASP A 59 2.49 -13.39 -13.79
CA ASP A 59 2.06 -14.71 -14.27
C ASP A 59 0.85 -14.64 -15.19
N ALA A 60 -0.17 -13.84 -14.82
CA ALA A 60 -1.36 -13.66 -15.63
C ALA A 60 -1.05 -13.01 -16.99
N LEU A 61 -0.20 -11.98 -17.01
CA LEU A 61 0.20 -11.28 -18.24
C LEU A 61 1.15 -12.10 -19.12
N SER A 62 1.91 -13.02 -18.54
CA SER A 62 2.76 -13.96 -19.28
C SER A 62 1.95 -15.08 -19.93
N ASN A 63 0.73 -15.34 -19.42
CA ASN A 63 -0.18 -16.37 -19.91
C ASN A 63 -1.57 -15.79 -20.20
N PRO A 64 -1.68 -14.77 -21.08
CA PRO A 64 -2.90 -13.99 -21.23
C PRO A 64 -4.03 -14.77 -21.90
N GLU A 65 -3.78 -15.95 -22.46
CA GLU A 65 -4.79 -16.83 -23.08
C GLU A 65 -5.41 -17.82 -22.08
N ARG A 66 -4.98 -17.80 -20.81
CA ARG A 66 -5.47 -18.72 -19.79
C ARG A 66 -6.96 -18.45 -19.52
N LEU A 67 -7.77 -19.50 -19.48
CA LEU A 67 -9.20 -19.36 -19.24
C LEU A 67 -9.52 -18.88 -17.82
N VAL A 68 -8.73 -19.27 -16.81
CA VAL A 68 -8.96 -18.94 -15.40
C VAL A 68 -7.69 -18.37 -14.79
N HIS A 69 -7.77 -17.14 -14.26
CA HIS A 69 -6.70 -16.49 -13.51
C HIS A 69 -7.08 -16.40 -12.04
N ASN A 70 -6.46 -17.21 -11.19
CA ASN A 70 -6.60 -17.06 -9.74
C ASN A 70 -5.64 -15.98 -9.23
N VAL A 71 -6.19 -14.84 -8.80
CA VAL A 71 -5.44 -13.69 -8.30
C VAL A 71 -5.14 -13.76 -6.81
N LYS A 72 -5.32 -14.92 -6.17
CA LYS A 72 -5.01 -15.13 -4.76
C LYS A 72 -5.63 -14.05 -3.86
N LEU A 73 -4.80 -13.37 -3.05
CA LEU A 73 -5.16 -12.20 -2.24
C LEU A 73 -4.70 -10.86 -2.86
N ALA A 74 -4.31 -10.90 -4.15
CA ALA A 74 -3.68 -9.84 -4.94
C ALA A 74 -4.74 -8.85 -5.44
N GLY A 75 -5.23 -7.99 -4.53
CA GLY A 75 -6.35 -7.11 -4.83
C GLY A 75 -6.08 -6.11 -5.96
N THR A 76 -4.84 -5.63 -6.11
CA THR A 76 -4.47 -4.73 -7.22
C THR A 76 -4.53 -5.49 -8.54
N SER A 77 -3.93 -6.68 -8.56
CA SER A 77 -3.90 -7.57 -9.72
C SER A 77 -5.29 -7.92 -10.19
N GLY A 78 -6.18 -8.35 -9.28
CA GLY A 78 -7.58 -8.64 -9.60
C GLY A 78 -8.29 -7.50 -10.32
N ARG A 79 -8.10 -6.26 -9.85
CA ARG A 79 -8.77 -5.08 -10.44
C ARG A 79 -8.18 -4.70 -11.80
N PHE A 80 -6.85 -4.73 -11.94
CA PHE A 80 -6.18 -4.38 -13.18
C PHE A 80 -6.46 -5.42 -14.27
N LEU A 81 -6.36 -6.72 -13.94
CA LEU A 81 -6.69 -7.82 -14.85
C LEU A 81 -8.17 -7.81 -15.24
N THR A 82 -9.07 -7.50 -14.30
CA THR A 82 -10.50 -7.35 -14.61
C THR A 82 -10.73 -6.30 -15.70
N ALA A 83 -10.17 -5.09 -15.56
CA ALA A 83 -10.35 -4.04 -16.56
C ALA A 83 -9.67 -4.41 -17.89
N LEU A 84 -8.43 -4.89 -17.84
CA LEU A 84 -7.65 -5.26 -19.03
C LEU A 84 -8.38 -6.32 -19.86
N PHE A 85 -8.71 -7.46 -19.24
CA PHE A 85 -9.29 -8.60 -19.94
C PHE A 85 -10.77 -8.41 -20.27
N ALA A 86 -11.53 -7.62 -19.51
CA ALA A 86 -12.91 -7.29 -19.86
C ALA A 86 -13.04 -6.50 -21.16
N THR A 87 -11.97 -5.81 -21.57
CA THR A 87 -11.89 -5.07 -22.84
C THR A 87 -11.15 -5.85 -23.94
N GLY A 88 -10.78 -7.10 -23.65
CA GLY A 88 -10.08 -7.99 -24.55
C GLY A 88 -11.02 -8.84 -25.41
N LYS A 89 -10.42 -9.75 -26.18
CA LYS A 89 -11.13 -10.77 -26.96
C LYS A 89 -11.27 -12.06 -26.17
N GLY A 90 -12.30 -12.84 -26.48
CA GLY A 90 -12.54 -14.15 -25.85
C GLY A 90 -13.21 -14.07 -24.48
N THR A 91 -13.26 -15.20 -23.79
CA THR A 91 -13.89 -15.33 -22.47
C THR A 91 -12.89 -15.83 -21.43
N GLN A 92 -12.89 -15.20 -20.26
CA GLN A 92 -11.96 -15.50 -19.17
C GLN A 92 -12.63 -15.39 -17.80
N VAL A 93 -12.05 -16.01 -16.79
CA VAL A 93 -12.51 -15.95 -15.40
C VAL A 93 -11.40 -15.38 -14.53
N ILE A 94 -11.73 -14.39 -13.72
CA ILE A 94 -10.88 -13.91 -12.63
C ILE A 94 -11.41 -14.51 -11.33
N ASP A 95 -10.63 -15.37 -10.72
CA ASP A 95 -10.92 -16.03 -9.44
C ASP A 95 -10.01 -15.50 -8.33
N ALA A 96 -10.40 -15.69 -7.07
CA ALA A 96 -9.70 -15.15 -5.92
C ALA A 96 -9.90 -16.04 -4.68
N GLU A 97 -9.02 -15.89 -3.69
CA GLU A 97 -9.16 -16.57 -2.40
C GLU A 97 -10.17 -15.86 -1.49
N GLU A 98 -10.72 -16.57 -0.51
CA GLU A 98 -11.79 -16.11 0.40
C GLU A 98 -11.57 -14.71 0.99
N GLY A 99 -10.34 -14.36 1.35
CA GLY A 99 -10.00 -13.03 1.86
C GLY A 99 -10.26 -11.90 0.85
N LEU A 100 -9.99 -12.14 -0.44
CA LEU A 100 -10.23 -11.17 -1.50
C LEU A 100 -11.67 -11.24 -2.04
N LYS A 101 -12.33 -12.42 -2.02
CA LYS A 101 -13.76 -12.54 -2.36
C LYS A 101 -14.64 -11.63 -1.50
N LYS A 102 -14.28 -11.41 -0.23
CA LYS A 102 -14.97 -10.47 0.68
C LYS A 102 -14.78 -8.99 0.36
N ARG A 103 -13.91 -8.62 -0.59
CA ARG A 103 -13.66 -7.22 -0.98
C ARG A 103 -14.47 -6.85 -2.22
N PRO A 104 -15.03 -5.63 -2.29
CA PRO A 104 -15.97 -5.29 -3.36
C PRO A 104 -15.23 -5.15 -4.69
N ILE A 105 -15.82 -5.66 -5.77
CA ILE A 105 -15.44 -5.42 -7.17
C ILE A 105 -16.57 -4.79 -7.98
N GLN A 106 -17.82 -4.82 -7.47
CA GLN A 106 -19.01 -4.23 -8.09
C GLN A 106 -18.80 -2.83 -8.68
N PRO A 107 -18.17 -1.86 -7.99
CA PRO A 107 -18.07 -0.52 -8.55
C PRO A 107 -17.29 -0.48 -9.88
N LEU A 108 -16.23 -1.30 -10.01
CA LEU A 108 -15.49 -1.41 -11.26
C LEU A 108 -16.32 -2.13 -12.34
N VAL A 109 -16.97 -3.24 -11.99
CA VAL A 109 -17.80 -4.01 -12.93
C VAL A 109 -18.95 -3.16 -13.48
N ASN A 110 -19.58 -2.35 -12.64
CA ASN A 110 -20.66 -1.46 -13.08
C ASN A 110 -20.19 -0.46 -14.13
N VAL A 111 -19.00 0.12 -13.94
CA VAL A 111 -18.42 1.07 -14.92
C VAL A 111 -17.99 0.34 -16.20
N LEU A 112 -17.36 -0.84 -16.09
CA LEU A 112 -17.00 -1.64 -17.27
C LEU A 112 -18.23 -2.06 -18.08
N ARG A 113 -19.33 -2.43 -17.42
CA ARG A 113 -20.62 -2.72 -18.07
C ARG A 113 -21.19 -1.49 -18.78
N GLN A 114 -21.05 -0.28 -18.21
CA GLN A 114 -21.43 0.97 -18.90
C GLN A 114 -20.61 1.21 -20.17
N ILE A 115 -19.31 0.90 -20.14
CA ILE A 115 -18.39 0.98 -21.30
C ILE A 115 -18.77 -0.01 -22.41
N GLY A 116 -19.49 -1.07 -22.07
CA GLY A 116 -19.97 -2.10 -23.00
C GLY A 116 -19.42 -3.50 -22.73
N CYS A 117 -18.70 -3.70 -21.63
CA CYS A 117 -18.16 -5.02 -21.27
C CYS A 117 -19.29 -5.94 -20.78
N SER A 118 -19.26 -7.21 -21.21
CA SER A 118 -20.15 -8.25 -20.69
C SER A 118 -19.44 -9.02 -19.58
N ILE A 119 -19.92 -8.89 -18.35
CA ILE A 119 -19.30 -9.48 -17.15
C ILE A 119 -20.39 -10.14 -16.31
N ASP A 120 -20.18 -11.39 -15.90
CA ASP A 120 -21.07 -12.15 -15.03
C ASP A 120 -20.42 -12.47 -13.68
N TYR A 121 -21.22 -12.43 -12.62
CA TYR A 121 -20.82 -12.98 -11.32
C TYR A 121 -21.08 -14.48 -11.31
N ILE A 122 -20.09 -15.27 -10.86
CA ILE A 122 -20.20 -16.73 -10.86
C ILE A 122 -20.82 -17.23 -9.54
N GLU A 123 -20.49 -16.59 -8.43
CA GLU A 123 -20.94 -17.00 -7.08
C GLU A 123 -21.84 -15.93 -6.44
N GLU A 124 -21.26 -14.81 -6.00
CA GLU A 124 -21.95 -13.72 -5.30
C GLU A 124 -21.89 -12.43 -6.13
N GLU A 125 -23.04 -11.75 -6.26
CA GLU A 125 -23.13 -10.44 -6.92
C GLU A 125 -22.16 -9.45 -6.27
N GLY A 126 -21.34 -8.80 -7.09
CA GLY A 126 -20.41 -7.78 -6.66
C GLY A 126 -19.07 -8.27 -6.14
N ARG A 127 -18.81 -9.58 -6.16
CA ARG A 127 -17.60 -10.25 -5.66
C ARG A 127 -16.89 -11.07 -6.73
N PHE A 128 -15.63 -11.43 -6.47
CA PHE A 128 -14.99 -12.52 -7.21
C PHE A 128 -15.60 -13.88 -6.78
N PRO A 129 -15.59 -14.91 -7.64
CA PRO A 129 -15.10 -14.94 -9.02
C PRO A 129 -16.05 -14.30 -10.03
N ILE A 130 -15.47 -13.72 -11.08
CA ILE A 130 -16.21 -13.09 -12.19
C ILE A 130 -15.79 -13.68 -13.53
N ARG A 131 -16.75 -13.85 -14.43
CA ARG A 131 -16.53 -14.22 -15.83
C ARG A 131 -16.58 -12.96 -16.69
N LEU A 132 -15.54 -12.74 -17.47
CA LEU A 132 -15.38 -11.69 -18.46
C LEU A 132 -15.68 -12.31 -19.83
N ASN A 133 -16.77 -11.90 -20.47
CA ASN A 133 -17.13 -12.37 -21.81
C ASN A 133 -16.51 -11.44 -22.87
N GLU A 134 -16.63 -11.82 -24.14
CA GLU A 134 -16.02 -11.08 -25.25
C GLU A 134 -16.51 -9.63 -25.33
N PHE A 135 -15.57 -8.71 -25.48
CA PHE A 135 -15.87 -7.29 -25.69
C PHE A 135 -16.25 -7.03 -27.15
N GLU A 136 -17.55 -6.93 -27.42
CA GLU A 136 -18.05 -6.73 -28.79
C GLU A 136 -17.85 -5.30 -29.29
N ALA A 137 -18.25 -4.30 -28.48
CA ALA A 137 -18.21 -2.90 -28.87
C ALA A 137 -18.26 -1.97 -27.66
N GLN A 138 -17.59 -0.81 -27.80
CA GLN A 138 -17.69 0.27 -26.83
C GLN A 138 -18.99 1.05 -26.99
N THR A 139 -19.84 1.03 -25.96
CA THR A 139 -21.16 1.69 -25.95
C THR A 139 -21.09 3.16 -25.59
N THR A 140 -20.18 3.56 -24.68
CA THR A 140 -19.95 4.96 -24.27
C THR A 140 -18.46 5.28 -24.20
N ASP A 141 -18.11 6.55 -24.42
CA ASP A 141 -16.78 7.13 -24.21
C ASP A 141 -16.72 8.02 -22.96
N GLU A 142 -17.81 8.16 -22.21
CA GLU A 142 -17.88 8.90 -20.95
C GLU A 142 -18.47 8.03 -19.83
N VAL A 143 -17.82 8.06 -18.66
CA VAL A 143 -18.28 7.38 -17.44
C VAL A 143 -18.10 8.26 -16.21
N THR A 144 -19.02 8.14 -15.26
CA THR A 144 -18.93 8.81 -13.95
C THR A 144 -18.65 7.80 -12.86
N VAL A 145 -17.68 8.12 -12.02
CA VAL A 145 -17.13 7.24 -10.98
C VAL A 145 -17.15 7.99 -9.64
N PRO A 146 -17.69 7.42 -8.55
CA PRO A 146 -17.68 8.10 -7.26
C PRO A 146 -16.25 8.28 -6.72
N GLY A 147 -15.93 9.46 -6.19
CA GLY A 147 -14.56 9.78 -5.74
C GLY A 147 -14.11 9.06 -4.47
N ASN A 148 -15.08 8.47 -3.74
CA ASN A 148 -14.85 7.70 -2.52
C ASN A 148 -14.59 6.21 -2.77
N ILE A 149 -14.62 5.73 -4.03
CA ILE A 149 -14.30 4.34 -4.32
C ILE A 149 -12.79 4.11 -4.35
N SER A 150 -12.37 2.85 -4.38
CA SER A 150 -10.94 2.50 -4.43
C SER A 150 -10.24 3.16 -5.62
N SER A 151 -9.15 3.89 -5.37
CA SER A 151 -8.28 4.49 -6.40
C SER A 151 -7.75 3.46 -7.41
N GLN A 152 -7.70 2.18 -7.03
CA GLN A 152 -7.35 1.07 -7.91
C GLN A 152 -8.35 0.89 -9.06
N PHE A 153 -9.64 1.20 -8.85
CA PHE A 153 -10.65 1.14 -9.91
C PHE A 153 -10.43 2.24 -10.94
N ILE A 154 -10.24 3.49 -10.49
CA ILE A 154 -9.95 4.62 -11.39
C ILE A 154 -8.63 4.37 -12.14
N SER A 155 -7.60 3.88 -11.43
CA SER A 155 -6.31 3.53 -12.06
C SER A 155 -6.47 2.44 -13.12
N ALA A 156 -7.28 1.41 -12.86
CA ALA A 156 -7.55 0.34 -13.83
C ALA A 156 -8.20 0.89 -15.11
N LEU A 157 -9.20 1.76 -14.97
CA LEU A 157 -9.88 2.42 -16.08
C LEU A 157 -8.94 3.35 -16.86
N LEU A 158 -8.09 4.11 -16.17
CA LEU A 158 -7.10 4.98 -16.81
C LEU A 158 -6.13 4.18 -17.69
N LEU A 159 -5.61 3.06 -17.19
CA LEU A 159 -4.63 2.23 -17.90
C LEU A 159 -5.20 1.63 -19.20
N ILE A 160 -6.50 1.31 -19.26
CA ILE A 160 -7.13 0.77 -20.48
C ILE A 160 -7.74 1.85 -21.38
N ALA A 161 -7.96 3.07 -20.86
CA ALA A 161 -8.61 4.15 -21.60
C ALA A 161 -8.01 4.41 -22.99
N PRO A 162 -6.68 4.52 -23.19
CA PRO A 162 -6.13 4.79 -24.52
C PRO A 162 -6.29 3.63 -25.50
N THR A 163 -6.54 2.40 -25.03
CA THR A 163 -6.70 1.22 -25.90
C THR A 163 -8.14 1.00 -26.33
N LEU A 164 -9.09 1.73 -25.74
CA LEU A 164 -10.50 1.67 -26.12
C LEU A 164 -10.74 2.35 -27.48
N PRO A 165 -11.63 1.82 -28.34
CA PRO A 165 -11.87 2.37 -29.69
C PRO A 165 -12.23 3.85 -29.75
N LYS A 166 -12.92 4.37 -28.72
CA LYS A 166 -13.33 5.78 -28.60
C LYS A 166 -12.55 6.54 -27.51
N GLY A 167 -11.58 5.90 -26.86
CA GLY A 167 -10.93 6.46 -25.68
C GLY A 167 -11.86 6.41 -24.47
N LEU A 168 -11.57 7.21 -23.44
CA LEU A 168 -12.45 7.35 -22.29
C LEU A 168 -12.30 8.71 -21.61
N LYS A 169 -13.43 9.31 -21.27
CA LYS A 169 -13.57 10.41 -20.33
C LYS A 169 -14.10 9.87 -19.01
N ILE A 170 -13.33 10.05 -17.95
CA ILE A 170 -13.65 9.61 -16.59
C ILE A 170 -13.96 10.85 -15.77
N ILE A 171 -15.21 10.98 -15.32
CA ILE A 171 -15.67 12.04 -14.43
C ILE A 171 -15.72 11.51 -13.00
N ILE A 172 -15.19 12.26 -12.05
CA ILE A 172 -15.21 11.91 -10.63
C ILE A 172 -16.26 12.78 -9.91
N SER A 173 -17.32 12.17 -9.38
CA SER A 173 -18.47 12.93 -8.85
C SER A 173 -18.25 13.57 -7.47
N ASP A 174 -17.31 13.05 -6.68
CA ASP A 174 -17.07 13.44 -5.29
C ASP A 174 -15.58 13.75 -5.04
N ALA A 175 -15.26 14.34 -3.88
CA ALA A 175 -13.88 14.56 -3.47
C ALA A 175 -13.09 13.23 -3.53
N THR A 176 -12.00 13.23 -4.29
CA THR A 176 -11.24 12.01 -4.58
C THR A 176 -10.42 11.58 -3.36
N VAL A 177 -10.72 10.40 -2.81
CA VAL A 177 -9.87 9.81 -1.78
C VAL A 177 -8.72 9.06 -2.45
N SER A 178 -7.49 9.26 -1.96
CA SER A 178 -6.29 8.62 -2.52
C SER A 178 -5.91 9.03 -3.96
N ARG A 179 -6.07 10.33 -4.26
CA ARG A 179 -5.57 11.02 -5.47
C ARG A 179 -4.12 10.68 -5.89
N PRO A 180 -3.14 10.46 -4.98
CA PRO A 180 -1.76 10.13 -5.39
C PRO A 180 -1.63 8.88 -6.26
N TYR A 181 -2.48 7.87 -6.08
CA TYR A 181 -2.44 6.68 -6.92
C TYR A 181 -2.97 6.93 -8.34
N ILE A 182 -3.87 7.90 -8.49
CA ILE A 182 -4.35 8.38 -9.79
C ILE A 182 -3.26 9.20 -10.46
N ASP A 183 -2.65 10.14 -9.73
CA ASP A 183 -1.55 10.95 -10.23
C ASP A 183 -0.35 10.09 -10.66
N MET A 184 0.02 9.08 -9.85
CA MET A 184 1.03 8.07 -10.23
C MET A 184 0.67 7.37 -11.54
N THR A 185 -0.60 6.99 -11.72
CA THR A 185 -1.05 6.33 -12.96
C THR A 185 -0.90 7.27 -14.15
N ILE A 186 -1.32 8.54 -14.00
CA ILE A 186 -1.23 9.58 -15.02
C ILE A 186 0.24 9.84 -15.39
N SER A 187 1.10 10.10 -14.40
CA SER A 187 2.53 10.34 -14.62
C SER A 187 3.21 9.18 -15.34
N MET A 188 2.86 7.94 -15.00
CA MET A 188 3.35 6.77 -15.72
C MET A 188 2.80 6.71 -17.13
N MET A 189 1.50 6.93 -17.35
CA MET A 189 0.92 6.94 -18.70
C MET A 189 1.56 8.00 -19.60
N GLU A 190 1.77 9.20 -19.08
CA GLU A 190 2.48 10.29 -19.76
C GLU A 190 3.94 9.92 -20.03
N TYR A 191 4.61 9.27 -19.08
CA TYR A 191 5.93 8.71 -19.29
C TYR A 191 5.93 7.74 -20.48
N PHE A 192 4.94 6.85 -20.61
CA PHE A 192 4.77 5.95 -21.76
C PHE A 192 4.11 6.62 -22.99
N GLY A 193 4.09 7.96 -23.06
CA GLY A 193 3.74 8.72 -24.26
C GLY A 193 2.26 9.01 -24.47
N ILE A 194 1.40 8.72 -23.49
CA ILE A 194 -0.03 9.05 -23.57
C ILE A 194 -0.25 10.51 -23.18
N LYS A 195 -1.03 11.23 -23.97
CA LYS A 195 -1.53 12.56 -23.62
C LYS A 195 -2.86 12.45 -22.89
N ILE A 196 -2.96 13.12 -21.76
CA ILE A 196 -4.16 13.13 -20.90
C ILE A 196 -4.59 14.58 -20.73
N LEU A 197 -5.85 14.87 -21.03
CA LEU A 197 -6.45 16.16 -20.69
C LEU A 197 -7.08 16.05 -19.31
N SER A 198 -6.60 16.84 -18.36
CA SER A 198 -7.06 16.82 -16.97
C SER A 198 -7.79 18.12 -16.65
N ASP A 199 -9.01 18.01 -16.13
CA ASP A 199 -9.77 19.09 -15.50
C ASP A 199 -9.83 18.84 -13.97
N GLU A 200 -10.49 19.72 -13.20
CA GLU A 200 -10.55 19.60 -11.74
C GLU A 200 -10.98 18.20 -11.26
N ASN A 201 -12.01 17.63 -11.89
CA ASN A 201 -12.60 16.33 -11.53
C ASN A 201 -12.80 15.40 -12.73
N SER A 202 -12.06 15.59 -13.83
CA SER A 202 -12.18 14.70 -14.99
C SER A 202 -10.89 14.48 -15.73
N PHE A 203 -10.76 13.30 -16.32
CA PHE A 203 -9.64 12.90 -17.17
C PHE A 203 -10.18 12.45 -18.51
N THR A 204 -9.73 13.07 -19.60
CA THR A 204 -10.09 12.70 -20.97
C THR A 204 -8.87 12.15 -21.69
N ILE A 205 -8.99 10.91 -22.17
CA ILE A 205 -7.93 10.17 -22.85
C ILE A 205 -8.45 9.70 -24.20
N ALA A 206 -7.88 10.23 -25.28
CA ALA A 206 -8.19 9.80 -26.65
C ALA A 206 -7.52 8.44 -26.96
N PRO A 207 -8.03 7.68 -27.96
CA PRO A 207 -7.39 6.46 -28.46
C PRO A 207 -5.93 6.71 -28.84
N GLN A 208 -5.01 6.01 -28.20
CA GLN A 208 -3.56 6.20 -28.32
C GLN A 208 -2.83 4.87 -28.09
N THR A 209 -1.57 4.78 -28.50
CA THR A 209 -0.74 3.60 -28.26
C THR A 209 0.41 3.95 -27.31
N TYR A 210 0.60 3.12 -26.29
CA TYR A 210 1.72 3.24 -25.38
C TYR A 210 3.05 3.02 -26.09
N GLN A 211 3.99 3.93 -25.87
CA GLN A 211 5.34 3.88 -26.42
C GLN A 211 6.26 3.05 -25.53
N PRO A 212 6.91 1.99 -26.04
CA PRO A 212 7.84 1.20 -25.24
C PRO A 212 8.98 2.07 -24.70
N LYS A 213 9.28 1.90 -23.41
CA LYS A 213 10.36 2.62 -22.73
C LYS A 213 11.12 1.73 -21.77
N GLU A 214 12.34 2.15 -21.45
CA GLU A 214 13.08 1.66 -20.31
C GLU A 214 12.57 2.33 -19.03
N LEU A 215 12.37 1.58 -17.95
CA LEU A 215 11.94 2.14 -16.66
C LEU A 215 12.66 1.44 -15.51
N VAL A 216 13.34 2.22 -14.67
CA VAL A 216 13.82 1.77 -13.36
C VAL A 216 12.72 2.09 -12.34
N ILE A 217 12.16 1.05 -11.73
CA ILE A 217 11.11 1.20 -10.74
C ILE A 217 11.74 1.61 -9.40
N GLU A 218 11.35 2.77 -8.87
CA GLU A 218 11.80 3.19 -7.55
C GLU A 218 11.30 2.23 -6.45
N GLY A 219 12.08 2.14 -5.37
CA GLY A 219 11.79 1.36 -4.18
C GLY A 219 10.50 1.80 -3.51
N ASP A 220 9.94 0.91 -2.72
CA ASP A 220 8.63 1.11 -2.09
C ASP A 220 8.70 2.08 -0.89
N TRP A 221 8.14 3.29 -1.05
CA TRP A 221 8.16 4.32 0.01
C TRP A 221 7.29 3.97 1.22
N SER A 222 6.23 3.18 1.03
CA SER A 222 5.47 2.59 2.14
C SER A 222 6.38 1.70 3.00
N SER A 223 7.20 0.86 2.36
CA SER A 223 8.12 -0.07 3.01
C SER A 223 9.30 0.67 3.65
N ALA A 224 9.79 1.72 2.98
CA ALA A 224 10.79 2.63 3.56
C ALA A 224 10.34 3.19 4.92
N SER A 225 9.05 3.50 5.07
CA SER A 225 8.50 4.11 6.29
C SER A 225 8.78 3.31 7.56
N TYR A 226 8.93 1.99 7.47
CA TYR A 226 9.25 1.16 8.64
C TYR A 226 10.66 1.46 9.17
N PHE A 227 11.63 1.70 8.28
CA PHE A 227 12.97 2.11 8.67
C PHE A 227 13.01 3.52 9.26
N PHE A 228 12.16 4.43 8.77
CA PHE A 228 11.95 5.73 9.41
C PHE A 228 11.44 5.60 10.84
N GLY A 229 10.47 4.72 11.07
CA GLY A 229 9.97 4.45 12.43
C GLY A 229 11.02 3.78 13.32
N ILE A 230 11.81 2.86 12.78
CA ILE A 230 12.95 2.26 13.48
C ILE A 230 13.96 3.34 13.93
N VAL A 231 14.39 4.23 13.03
CA VAL A 231 15.28 5.35 13.38
C VAL A 231 14.62 6.30 14.38
N ALA A 232 13.32 6.56 14.25
CA ALA A 232 12.59 7.40 15.18
C ALA A 232 12.61 6.84 16.61
N MET A 233 12.52 5.52 16.79
CA MET A 233 12.46 4.90 18.13
C MET A 233 13.82 4.45 18.67
N ALA A 234 14.87 4.44 17.85
CA ALA A 234 16.21 4.04 18.26
C ALA A 234 16.88 5.02 19.21
N LYS A 235 17.83 4.52 20.01
CA LYS A 235 18.72 5.35 20.84
C LYS A 235 19.69 6.14 19.98
N GLU A 236 20.30 5.44 19.03
CA GLU A 236 21.17 5.97 17.99
C GLU A 236 20.87 5.19 16.71
N ALA A 237 20.71 5.87 15.58
CA ALA A 237 20.55 5.17 14.32
C ALA A 237 21.04 5.96 13.12
N GLU A 238 21.61 5.24 12.16
CA GLU A 238 21.95 5.71 10.81
C GLU A 238 21.76 4.55 9.82
N ILE A 239 20.77 4.66 8.96
CA ILE A 239 20.44 3.65 7.94
C ILE A 239 20.55 4.30 6.57
N SER A 240 21.31 3.71 5.67
CA SER A 240 21.28 4.09 4.25
C SER A 240 20.37 3.18 3.45
N ILE A 241 19.48 3.75 2.64
CA ILE A 241 18.47 3.05 1.86
C ILE A 241 18.69 3.37 0.39
N SER A 242 18.95 2.33 -0.40
CA SER A 242 19.08 2.44 -1.86
C SER A 242 17.78 2.07 -2.57
N GLY A 243 17.60 2.61 -3.78
CA GLY A 243 16.43 2.37 -4.63
C GLY A 243 15.34 3.44 -4.52
N LEU A 244 15.40 4.35 -3.55
CA LEU A 244 14.46 5.45 -3.42
C LEU A 244 14.92 6.68 -4.21
N PHE A 245 13.99 7.37 -4.87
CA PHE A 245 14.28 8.60 -5.60
C PHE A 245 13.72 9.82 -4.88
N GLU A 246 14.45 10.93 -4.93
CA GLU A 246 14.03 12.21 -4.33
C GLU A 246 12.77 12.75 -5.01
N ASN A 247 12.72 12.69 -6.35
CA ASN A 247 11.56 13.03 -7.15
C ASN A 247 10.68 11.79 -7.39
N SER A 248 9.98 11.37 -6.33
CA SER A 248 9.17 10.16 -6.29
C SER A 248 7.78 10.32 -6.92
N TRP A 249 7.26 9.24 -7.51
CA TRP A 249 5.84 9.16 -7.93
C TRP A 249 4.92 8.68 -6.81
N GLN A 250 5.48 8.28 -5.67
CA GLN A 250 4.75 7.79 -4.52
C GLN A 250 4.50 8.93 -3.53
N GLY A 251 3.22 9.21 -3.25
CA GLY A 251 2.82 10.17 -2.20
C GLY A 251 3.40 9.82 -0.82
N ASP A 252 3.69 8.55 -0.60
CA ASP A 252 4.30 8.01 0.62
C ASP A 252 5.74 8.53 0.88
N ALA A 253 6.40 9.15 -0.12
CA ALA A 253 7.62 9.92 0.11
C ALA A 253 7.43 11.06 1.13
N GLY A 254 6.17 11.46 1.39
CA GLY A 254 5.79 12.38 2.46
C GLY A 254 6.26 11.97 3.87
N ILE A 255 6.62 10.69 4.09
CA ILE A 255 7.23 10.23 5.35
C ILE A 255 8.48 11.04 5.72
N VAL A 256 9.27 11.49 4.72
CA VAL A 256 10.45 12.34 4.92
C VAL A 256 10.12 13.58 5.74
N GLN A 257 9.00 14.24 5.43
CA GLN A 257 8.57 15.45 6.13
C GLN A 257 7.94 15.14 7.48
N MET A 258 7.20 14.03 7.62
CA MET A 258 6.56 13.63 8.87
C MET A 258 7.58 13.18 9.91
N ALA A 259 8.61 12.44 9.49
CA ALA A 259 9.62 11.86 10.36
C ALA A 259 10.48 12.92 11.07
N LYS A 260 10.54 14.15 10.54
CA LYS A 260 11.17 15.30 11.21
C LYS A 260 10.56 15.56 12.60
N SER A 261 9.24 15.41 12.75
CA SER A 261 8.53 15.55 14.03
C SER A 261 8.94 14.49 15.07
N PHE A 262 9.59 13.42 14.64
CA PHE A 262 10.12 12.34 15.47
C PHE A 262 11.66 12.38 15.61
N GLY A 263 12.27 13.48 15.18
CA GLY A 263 13.73 13.67 15.23
C GLY A 263 14.46 12.75 14.26
N VAL A 264 13.94 12.56 13.05
CA VAL A 264 14.63 11.86 11.96
C VAL A 264 15.10 12.89 10.93
N GLU A 265 16.40 12.90 10.66
CA GLU A 265 17.01 13.67 9.58
C GLU A 265 17.20 12.79 8.34
N THR A 266 17.01 13.38 7.16
CA THR A 266 17.10 12.71 5.86
C THR A 266 18.07 13.44 4.95
N ILE A 267 19.01 12.71 4.36
CA ILE A 267 19.99 13.25 3.43
C ILE A 267 19.97 12.41 2.16
N PHE A 268 19.61 13.02 1.03
CA PHE A 268 19.79 12.41 -0.29
C PHE A 268 21.18 12.72 -0.81
N SER A 269 21.91 11.69 -1.24
CA SER A 269 23.19 11.83 -1.90
C SER A 269 23.32 10.76 -2.98
N GLU A 270 23.49 11.19 -4.23
CA GLU A 270 23.48 10.31 -5.41
C GLU A 270 22.16 9.49 -5.45
N ASP A 271 22.25 8.16 -5.45
CA ASP A 271 21.11 7.23 -5.46
C ASP A 271 20.84 6.60 -4.08
N LEU A 272 21.31 7.26 -3.01
CA LEU A 272 21.24 6.76 -1.64
C LEU A 272 20.56 7.77 -0.73
N LEU A 273 19.48 7.34 -0.07
CA LEU A 273 18.86 8.06 1.02
C LEU A 273 19.53 7.63 2.33
N THR A 274 20.10 8.56 3.09
CA THR A 274 20.52 8.29 4.47
C THR A 274 19.50 8.88 5.44
N ILE A 275 19.00 8.04 6.34
CA ILE A 275 18.13 8.44 7.45
C ILE A 275 18.87 8.24 8.76
N LYS A 276 18.86 9.25 9.63
CA LYS A 276 19.56 9.18 10.92
C LYS A 276 18.81 9.92 12.02
N LYS A 277 19.12 9.58 13.26
CA LYS A 277 18.58 10.29 14.43
C LYS A 277 19.12 11.73 14.44
N SER A 278 18.22 12.70 14.52
CA SER A 278 18.56 14.12 14.65
C SER A 278 19.17 14.39 16.02
N GLU A 279 20.19 15.25 16.06
CA GLU A 279 20.74 15.80 17.31
C GLU A 279 19.79 16.84 17.93
N ASP A 280 18.97 17.49 17.09
CA ASP A 280 17.95 18.45 17.53
C ASP A 280 16.73 17.72 18.10
N LYS A 281 16.53 17.88 19.42
CA LYS A 281 15.48 17.24 20.21
C LYS A 281 14.23 18.11 20.34
N GLU A 282 13.77 18.73 19.25
CA GLU A 282 12.50 19.46 19.29
C GLU A 282 11.34 18.46 19.30
N HIS A 283 11.09 17.86 20.47
CA HIS A 283 10.01 16.93 20.67
C HIS A 283 8.69 17.71 20.73
N LYS A 284 7.92 17.66 19.65
CA LYS A 284 6.57 18.23 19.63
C LYS A 284 5.65 17.25 20.35
N PRO A 285 4.92 17.65 21.40
CA PRO A 285 4.00 16.76 22.11
C PRO A 285 2.73 16.45 21.27
N TYR A 286 2.63 17.00 20.07
CA TYR A 286 1.43 16.98 19.24
C TYR A 286 1.78 16.79 17.75
N LEU A 287 0.99 15.96 17.07
CA LEU A 287 1.07 15.70 15.63
C LEU A 287 -0.31 15.76 14.99
N GLU A 288 -0.50 16.67 14.03
CA GLU A 288 -1.71 16.74 13.20
C GLU A 288 -1.38 16.40 11.76
N LEU A 289 -2.06 15.40 11.19
CA LEU A 289 -1.82 14.94 9.83
C LEU A 289 -3.12 14.57 9.11
N ASP A 290 -3.20 14.94 7.84
CA ASP A 290 -4.25 14.50 6.92
C ASP A 290 -3.68 13.42 5.98
N PHE A 291 -4.19 12.19 6.08
CA PHE A 291 -3.68 11.02 5.37
C PHE A 291 -4.30 10.80 3.99
N ILE A 292 -5.11 11.74 3.46
CA ILE A 292 -5.72 11.62 2.12
C ILE A 292 -4.68 11.30 1.03
N THR A 293 -3.48 11.88 1.13
CA THR A 293 -2.41 11.75 0.12
C THR A 293 -1.36 10.67 0.42
N PHE A 294 -1.46 9.96 1.53
CA PHE A 294 -0.52 8.89 1.91
C PHE A 294 -1.20 7.94 2.92
N PRO A 295 -2.39 7.39 2.59
CA PRO A 295 -3.19 6.64 3.55
C PRO A 295 -2.46 5.40 4.08
N ASP A 296 -1.57 4.86 3.26
CA ASP A 296 -0.81 3.66 3.52
C ASP A 296 0.35 3.87 4.52
N LEU A 297 0.68 5.12 4.86
CA LEU A 297 1.60 5.48 5.95
C LEU A 297 0.94 5.52 7.33
N PHE A 298 -0.39 5.48 7.41
CA PHE A 298 -1.11 5.70 8.67
C PHE A 298 -0.65 4.77 9.80
N GLN A 299 -0.57 3.45 9.55
CA GLN A 299 -0.19 2.48 10.56
C GLN A 299 1.23 2.73 11.10
N THR A 300 2.18 3.03 10.21
CA THR A 300 3.56 3.39 10.59
C THR A 300 3.57 4.64 11.47
N VAL A 301 2.95 5.73 11.02
CA VAL A 301 2.97 7.01 11.74
C VAL A 301 2.22 6.93 13.06
N ALA A 302 1.11 6.19 13.11
CA ALA A 302 0.33 5.98 14.32
C ALA A 302 1.12 5.15 15.36
N VAL A 303 1.85 4.10 14.95
CA VAL A 303 2.76 3.38 15.86
C VAL A 303 3.88 4.29 16.35
N MET A 304 4.49 5.09 15.47
CA MET A 304 5.52 6.07 15.89
C MET A 304 4.97 7.09 16.89
N THR A 305 3.76 7.61 16.64
CA THR A 305 3.06 8.58 17.53
C THR A 305 2.82 7.96 18.90
N GLY A 306 2.26 6.74 18.91
CA GLY A 306 2.02 5.99 20.12
C GLY A 306 3.29 5.72 20.91
N ALA A 307 4.34 5.19 20.26
CA ALA A 307 5.63 4.88 20.89
C ALA A 307 6.32 6.10 21.53
N HIS A 308 6.08 7.29 21.00
CA HIS A 308 6.58 8.56 21.54
C HIS A 308 5.64 9.20 22.56
N SER A 309 4.50 8.59 22.88
CA SER A 309 3.44 9.16 23.73
C SER A 309 3.01 10.57 23.30
N MET A 310 2.99 10.81 21.98
CA MET A 310 2.55 12.09 21.39
C MET A 310 1.02 12.10 21.24
N HIS A 311 0.42 13.27 21.39
CA HIS A 311 -0.98 13.47 21.04
C HIS A 311 -1.14 13.54 19.52
N GLY A 312 -1.98 12.69 18.93
CA GLY A 312 -2.23 12.64 17.50
C GLY A 312 -3.60 13.17 17.12
N VAL A 313 -3.71 13.95 16.05
CA VAL A 313 -4.98 14.32 15.40
C VAL A 313 -4.89 13.94 13.93
N PHE A 314 -5.70 12.97 13.52
CA PHE A 314 -5.60 12.34 12.22
C PHE A 314 -6.90 12.45 11.43
N THR A 315 -6.80 12.84 10.17
CA THR A 315 -7.92 12.87 9.21
C THR A 315 -7.57 12.11 7.94
N GLY A 316 -8.54 11.95 7.03
CA GLY A 316 -8.28 11.31 5.73
C GLY A 316 -8.20 9.79 5.76
N LEU A 317 -8.78 9.17 6.79
CA LEU A 317 -8.69 7.72 7.03
C LEU A 317 -9.85 6.93 6.46
N ASP A 318 -10.77 7.56 5.74
CA ASP A 318 -12.07 6.98 5.36
C ASP A 318 -11.95 5.73 4.46
N THR A 319 -10.83 5.54 3.75
CA THR A 319 -10.60 4.34 2.92
C THR A 319 -9.99 3.16 3.68
N LEU A 320 -9.41 3.39 4.86
CA LEU A 320 -8.69 2.36 5.60
C LEU A 320 -9.55 1.19 6.10
N PRO A 321 -10.83 1.39 6.48
CA PRO A 321 -11.73 0.29 6.83
C PRO A 321 -11.99 -0.72 5.70
N LEU A 322 -11.79 -0.32 4.44
CA LEU A 322 -12.10 -1.13 3.25
C LEU A 322 -10.86 -1.83 2.63
N LYS A 323 -9.73 -1.83 3.34
CA LYS A 323 -8.45 -2.39 2.88
C LYS A 323 -8.39 -3.91 3.13
N GLU A 324 -7.24 -4.46 3.46
CA GLU A 324 -7.05 -5.87 3.80
C GLU A 324 -7.83 -6.27 5.06
N THR A 325 -7.80 -5.39 6.05
CA THR A 325 -8.58 -5.44 7.29
C THR A 325 -9.19 -4.05 7.53
N ASP A 326 -10.05 -3.91 8.53
CA ASP A 326 -10.31 -2.58 9.08
C ASP A 326 -9.06 -2.12 9.82
N ARG A 327 -8.17 -1.43 9.11
CA ARG A 327 -6.86 -1.01 9.64
C ARG A 327 -6.99 -0.02 10.79
N ILE A 328 -8.11 0.70 10.89
CA ILE A 328 -8.35 1.60 12.01
C ILE A 328 -8.66 0.75 13.23
N SER A 329 -9.69 -0.10 13.17
CA SER A 329 -10.08 -0.95 14.31
C SER A 329 -8.99 -1.92 14.74
N ALA A 330 -8.26 -2.53 13.78
CA ALA A 330 -7.11 -3.37 14.08
C ALA A 330 -6.04 -2.58 14.85
N LEU A 331 -5.74 -1.36 14.44
CA LEU A 331 -4.73 -0.55 15.12
C LEU A 331 -5.21 -0.05 16.49
N GLN A 332 -6.51 0.25 16.65
CA GLN A 332 -7.10 0.59 17.95
C GLN A 332 -6.92 -0.54 18.97
N GLU A 333 -7.26 -1.77 18.58
CA GLU A 333 -7.13 -2.97 19.42
C GLU A 333 -5.66 -3.21 19.80
N GLU A 334 -4.78 -3.19 18.81
CA GLU A 334 -3.38 -3.54 19.00
C GLU A 334 -2.60 -2.47 19.77
N LEU A 335 -2.88 -1.17 19.56
CA LEU A 335 -2.24 -0.10 20.33
C LEU A 335 -2.74 0.00 21.77
N THR A 336 -3.96 -0.46 22.06
CA THR A 336 -4.48 -0.50 23.43
C THR A 336 -3.63 -1.42 24.32
N LYS A 337 -3.04 -2.49 23.76
CA LYS A 337 -2.08 -3.37 24.44
C LYS A 337 -0.84 -2.61 24.92
N CYS A 338 -0.51 -1.50 24.25
CA CYS A 338 0.60 -0.63 24.59
C CYS A 338 0.21 0.59 25.46
N GLY A 339 -1.03 0.66 25.96
CA GLY A 339 -1.55 1.81 26.70
C GLY A 339 -1.86 3.04 25.84
N ILE A 340 -1.99 2.88 24.52
CA ILE A 340 -2.29 3.94 23.56
C ILE A 340 -3.71 3.78 23.02
N PHE A 341 -4.48 4.85 23.04
CA PHE A 341 -5.88 4.88 22.61
C PHE A 341 -6.03 5.73 21.36
N LEU A 342 -6.58 5.15 20.30
CA LEU A 342 -6.98 5.84 19.08
C LEU A 342 -8.51 5.88 19.05
N ASN A 343 -9.12 7.05 19.05
CA ASN A 343 -10.57 7.21 19.15
C ASN A 343 -11.11 8.14 18.08
N LYS A 344 -12.27 7.80 17.52
CA LYS A 344 -13.02 8.71 16.62
C LYS A 344 -13.57 9.86 17.45
N MET A 345 -13.26 11.10 17.07
CA MET A 345 -13.80 12.29 17.72
C MET A 345 -15.31 12.39 17.44
N PRO A 346 -16.15 12.58 18.48
CA PRO A 346 -17.59 12.78 18.28
C PRO A 346 -17.87 13.99 17.40
N GLU A 347 -18.84 13.89 16.48
CA GLU A 347 -19.15 14.96 15.51
C GLU A 347 -19.44 16.32 16.17
N LYS A 348 -20.10 16.31 17.34
CA LYS A 348 -20.40 17.51 18.13
C LYS A 348 -19.16 18.31 18.57
N PHE A 349 -17.99 17.67 18.60
CA PHE A 349 -16.70 18.29 18.92
C PHE A 349 -15.81 18.46 17.69
N SER A 350 -16.20 17.90 16.53
CA SER A 350 -15.51 18.17 15.28
C SER A 350 -15.90 19.57 14.79
N GLY A 351 -15.01 20.56 14.96
CA GLY A 351 -15.22 21.91 14.42
C GLY A 351 -15.26 21.96 12.88
N LYS A 352 -15.02 20.84 12.20
CA LYS A 352 -15.00 20.67 10.74
C LYS A 352 -16.17 19.76 10.34
N LYS A 353 -17.33 20.35 9.98
CA LYS A 353 -18.49 19.60 9.47
C LYS A 353 -18.05 18.70 8.30
N GLY A 354 -18.31 17.39 8.40
CA GLY A 354 -18.10 16.44 7.31
C GLY A 354 -16.70 15.81 7.20
N LYS A 355 -15.77 16.08 8.13
CA LYS A 355 -14.50 15.33 8.21
C LYS A 355 -14.47 14.40 9.41
N THR A 356 -14.21 13.12 9.20
CA THR A 356 -13.90 12.18 10.27
C THR A 356 -12.54 12.53 10.87
N ILE A 357 -12.49 12.79 12.18
CA ILE A 357 -11.26 13.08 12.91
C ILE A 357 -11.04 11.96 13.93
N TYR A 358 -9.81 11.46 14.01
CA TYR A 358 -9.36 10.55 15.05
C TYR A 358 -8.35 11.25 15.95
N PHE A 359 -8.48 11.03 17.26
CA PHE A 359 -7.55 11.50 18.27
C PHE A 359 -6.79 10.32 18.85
N MET A 360 -5.48 10.47 19.04
CA MET A 360 -4.61 9.48 19.67
C MET A 360 -3.98 10.07 20.92
N GLU A 361 -4.03 9.32 22.02
CA GLU A 361 -3.42 9.68 23.29
C GLU A 361 -3.01 8.45 24.08
N GLY A 362 -2.25 8.65 25.16
CA GLY A 362 -1.85 7.60 26.08
C GLY A 362 -0.38 7.71 26.44
N ASN A 363 0.02 6.92 27.43
CA ASN A 363 1.42 6.79 27.82
C ASN A 363 1.87 5.40 27.39
N PHE A 364 2.84 5.35 26.49
CA PHE A 364 3.31 4.10 25.92
C PHE A 364 3.95 3.22 26.99
N VAL A 365 3.50 1.96 27.03
CA VAL A 365 4.13 0.89 27.78
C VAL A 365 4.22 -0.31 26.87
N LEU A 366 5.43 -0.82 26.64
CA LEU A 366 5.58 -2.06 25.89
C LEU A 366 4.97 -3.22 26.69
N PRO A 367 4.07 -4.03 26.13
CA PRO A 367 3.45 -5.12 26.85
C PRO A 367 4.45 -6.26 27.16
N GLY A 368 4.08 -7.13 28.11
CA GLY A 368 4.88 -8.28 28.51
C GLY A 368 4.94 -9.40 27.46
N GLU A 369 5.78 -10.41 27.71
CA GLU A 369 6.06 -11.49 26.75
C GLU A 369 4.86 -12.40 26.44
N GLU A 370 3.83 -12.37 27.27
CA GLU A 370 2.56 -13.07 27.05
C GLU A 370 1.68 -12.43 25.97
N THR A 371 1.99 -11.20 25.54
CA THR A 371 1.17 -10.44 24.61
C THR A 371 1.62 -10.63 23.17
N VAL A 372 0.70 -11.15 22.34
CA VAL A 372 0.89 -11.30 20.90
C VAL A 372 0.08 -10.25 20.15
N PHE A 373 0.73 -9.57 19.20
CA PHE A 373 0.09 -8.64 18.29
C PHE A 373 -0.50 -9.39 17.09
N ASN A 374 -1.78 -9.17 16.79
CA ASN A 374 -2.42 -9.79 15.64
C ASN A 374 -2.19 -8.95 14.38
N THR A 375 -2.00 -9.64 13.25
CA THR A 375 -1.78 -8.98 11.96
C THR A 375 -3.04 -8.83 11.13
N TYR A 376 -4.10 -9.59 11.46
CA TYR A 376 -5.37 -9.61 10.72
C TYR A 376 -5.17 -9.93 9.23
N SER A 377 -4.13 -10.71 8.90
CA SER A 377 -3.68 -10.97 7.52
C SER A 377 -3.36 -9.69 6.72
N ASP A 378 -2.95 -8.62 7.40
CA ASP A 378 -2.43 -7.39 6.82
C ASP A 378 -0.93 -7.21 7.10
N HIS A 379 -0.13 -7.30 6.03
CA HIS A 379 1.30 -7.02 6.00
C HIS A 379 1.71 -5.72 6.69
N ARG A 380 0.92 -4.65 6.58
CA ARG A 380 1.25 -3.36 7.19
C ARG A 380 1.09 -3.40 8.70
N MET A 381 0.12 -4.14 9.24
CA MET A 381 0.01 -4.33 10.68
C MET A 381 1.27 -5.01 11.22
N ALA A 382 1.72 -6.09 10.59
CA ALA A 382 2.93 -6.81 10.99
C ALA A 382 4.17 -5.90 10.99
N MET A 383 4.45 -5.25 9.86
CA MET A 383 5.66 -4.45 9.69
C MET A 383 5.65 -3.18 10.54
N SER A 384 4.50 -2.54 10.72
CA SER A 384 4.38 -1.37 11.61
C SER A 384 4.64 -1.74 13.07
N ILE A 385 4.10 -2.87 13.56
CA ILE A 385 4.34 -3.33 14.93
C ILE A 385 5.79 -3.79 15.13
N ALA A 386 6.42 -4.41 14.12
CA ALA A 386 7.81 -4.88 14.20
C ALA A 386 8.80 -3.76 14.56
N MET A 387 8.50 -2.51 14.22
CA MET A 387 9.32 -1.35 14.59
C MET A 387 9.45 -1.18 16.12
N LEU A 388 8.47 -1.62 16.90
CA LEU A 388 8.52 -1.59 18.37
C LEU A 388 9.62 -2.52 18.93
N GLY A 389 10.11 -3.47 18.13
CA GLY A 389 11.26 -4.32 18.42
C GLY A 389 12.52 -3.55 18.82
N VAL A 390 12.62 -2.28 18.40
CA VAL A 390 13.71 -1.37 18.80
C VAL A 390 13.67 -1.00 20.28
N ILE A 391 12.45 -0.87 20.84
CA ILE A 391 12.21 -0.49 22.23
C ILE A 391 12.32 -1.71 23.15
N GLY A 392 11.81 -2.85 22.68
CA GLY A 392 11.90 -4.12 23.38
C GLY A 392 11.23 -5.23 22.59
N LYS A 393 11.26 -6.43 23.15
CA LYS A 393 10.80 -7.64 22.45
C LYS A 393 9.29 -7.64 22.23
N VAL A 394 8.88 -7.86 20.98
CA VAL A 394 7.47 -7.98 20.58
C VAL A 394 7.22 -9.32 19.89
N TYR A 395 5.99 -9.82 20.02
CA TYR A 395 5.54 -11.06 19.40
C TYR A 395 4.43 -10.76 18.39
N ILE A 396 4.59 -11.16 17.14
CA ILE A 396 3.70 -10.80 16.03
C ILE A 396 3.17 -12.08 15.39
N ALA A 397 1.85 -12.24 15.30
CA ALA A 397 1.24 -13.42 14.68
C ALA A 397 1.45 -13.45 13.15
N ASP A 398 1.53 -14.64 12.54
CA ASP A 398 1.47 -14.81 11.08
C ASP A 398 2.57 -14.04 10.33
N GLU A 399 3.84 -14.45 10.52
CA GLU A 399 5.03 -13.80 9.94
C GLU A 399 5.02 -13.74 8.41
N ASP A 400 4.38 -14.71 7.75
CA ASP A 400 4.32 -14.85 6.30
C ASP A 400 3.47 -13.76 5.65
N VAL A 401 2.64 -13.05 6.42
CA VAL A 401 1.77 -11.99 5.89
C VAL A 401 2.55 -10.89 5.16
N VAL A 402 3.82 -10.66 5.51
CA VAL A 402 4.67 -9.63 4.90
C VAL A 402 5.01 -9.91 3.43
N THR A 403 4.98 -11.18 2.98
CA THR A 403 5.33 -11.58 1.60
C THR A 403 4.42 -10.95 0.55
N LYS A 404 3.25 -10.47 0.98
CA LYS A 404 2.32 -9.73 0.12
C LYS A 404 2.97 -8.54 -0.60
N SER A 405 3.90 -7.84 0.06
CA SER A 405 4.61 -6.70 -0.53
C SER A 405 6.10 -6.63 -0.24
N TYR A 406 6.59 -7.24 0.84
CA TYR A 406 7.98 -7.15 1.24
C TYR A 406 8.51 -8.50 1.77
N PRO A 407 8.74 -9.49 0.89
CA PRO A 407 9.13 -10.84 1.28
C PRO A 407 10.45 -10.93 2.07
N THR A 408 11.37 -10.00 1.85
CA THR A 408 12.67 -9.96 2.54
C THR A 408 12.66 -9.18 3.84
N PHE A 409 11.52 -8.64 4.28
CA PHE A 409 11.42 -7.73 5.44
C PHE A 409 12.15 -8.23 6.68
N TRP A 410 11.91 -9.47 7.10
CA TRP A 410 12.54 -10.05 8.28
C TRP A 410 14.06 -10.19 8.12
N LYS A 411 14.53 -10.62 6.95
CA LYS A 411 15.96 -10.73 6.64
C LYS A 411 16.63 -9.36 6.65
N ASP A 412 15.96 -8.35 6.12
CA ASP A 412 16.45 -6.98 6.11
C ASP A 412 16.59 -6.44 7.54
N LEU A 413 15.66 -6.75 8.45
CA LEU A 413 15.81 -6.44 9.87
C LEU A 413 16.98 -7.18 10.51
N GLU A 414 17.22 -8.45 10.18
CA GLU A 414 18.40 -9.18 10.67
C GLU A 414 19.71 -8.50 10.25
N THR A 415 19.80 -7.95 9.03
CA THR A 415 20.99 -7.20 8.59
C THR A 415 21.22 -5.90 9.38
N LEU A 416 20.17 -5.37 10.01
CA LEU A 416 20.23 -4.20 10.90
C LEU A 416 20.50 -4.58 12.36
N GLY A 417 20.73 -5.86 12.66
CA GLY A 417 21.06 -6.35 14.01
C GLY A 417 19.84 -6.76 14.85
N PHE A 418 18.65 -6.83 14.25
CA PHE A 418 17.49 -7.41 14.94
C PHE A 418 17.65 -8.92 15.04
N ILE A 419 17.16 -9.47 16.15
CA ILE A 419 17.01 -10.90 16.34
C ILE A 419 15.55 -11.24 16.03
N ILE A 420 15.37 -12.05 14.99
CA ILE A 420 14.09 -12.60 14.57
C ILE A 420 14.07 -14.07 14.99
N GLY A 421 13.11 -14.46 15.81
CA GLY A 421 13.11 -15.81 16.40
C GLY A 421 11.71 -16.37 16.55
N ASN A 422 11.58 -17.69 16.42
CA ASN A 422 10.37 -18.41 16.78
C ASN A 422 10.25 -18.42 18.33
N PRO A 423 9.09 -18.07 18.93
CA PRO A 423 8.88 -18.10 20.37
C PRO A 423 9.25 -19.45 21.01
N ASP A 424 9.09 -20.54 20.25
CA ASP A 424 9.39 -21.90 20.68
C ASP A 424 10.91 -22.21 20.73
N ASP A 425 11.75 -21.48 19.98
CA ASP A 425 13.20 -21.74 19.88
C ASP A 425 14.04 -21.00 20.95
N LEU A 426 13.41 -20.15 21.77
CA LEU A 426 14.11 -19.26 22.71
C LEU A 426 14.28 -19.85 24.13
N THR A 427 13.86 -21.09 24.36
CA THR A 427 14.12 -21.82 25.62
C THR A 427 15.56 -22.32 25.77
N GLN A 428 16.45 -22.04 24.81
CA GLN A 428 17.83 -22.55 24.80
C GLN A 428 18.95 -21.49 24.75
N ILE A 429 18.67 -20.22 25.06
CA ILE A 429 19.75 -19.23 25.23
C ILE A 429 20.14 -19.18 26.72
N PRO A 430 21.34 -19.64 27.13
CA PRO A 430 21.77 -19.56 28.51
C PRO A 430 21.98 -18.10 28.92
N HIS A 431 21.54 -17.79 30.14
CA HIS A 431 21.62 -16.49 30.81
C HIS A 431 23.02 -15.88 30.87
#